data_AF-A0A6G6WVR8-F1
#
_entry.id   AF-A0A6G6WVR8-F1
#
_cell.length_a   1.000
_cell.length_b   1.000
_cell.length_c   1.000
_cell.angle_alpha   90.00
_cell.angle_beta   90.00
_cell.angle_gamma   90.00
#
_symmetry.space_group_name_H-M   'P 1'
#
loop_
_entity.id
_entity.type
_entity.pdbx_description
1 polymer ?
#
loop_
_entity_poly.entity_id
_entity_poly.type
_entity_poly.pdbx_seq_one_letter_code
_entity_poly.pdbx_strand_id
1 'polypeptide(L)'
;MTELAGVAEAIGARNFYSVALATLGRLLGCERQVAVRYAQFAKPQFLVNYSLSTEAEDIYMRELYRIDPLLHLVRTQVPDRVMTALHMRREGNDNLYFENLYHSARIYDELVVLLPAVGGVWVALCLDLDDRPFKLGEVEFIRHIYPLLENLHRLHIVNCLSGHRGGYLNDSQLAVMVVDDQGLPCFRNGIWSGKVTRAAEDVICTVSQGSSEGVHSLDELDVVHWERLEKGNALAPGGRIFIVERRSPGFLAVDNLFNRMMTEYRLTPRECEILRHGLRGLSTAAIAKRLDIGAGTVRNHKHRLYSKLDVTSEREITSLVFDRIFKDRVSC
;
A
#
# COMPACT_ATOMS: atom_id res chain seq x y z
N MET A 1 6.53 22.69 16.68
CA MET A 1 5.77 22.15 17.84
C MET A 1 4.35 22.68 17.90
N THR A 2 4.12 24.00 17.87
CA THR A 2 2.76 24.59 17.89
C THR A 2 1.86 24.08 16.76
N GLU A 3 2.43 23.84 15.57
CA GLU A 3 1.67 23.32 14.42
C GLU A 3 1.12 21.90 14.64
N LEU A 4 1.76 21.08 15.49
CA LEU A 4 1.30 19.72 15.80
C LEU A 4 0.13 19.71 16.80
N ALA A 5 -0.13 20.82 17.50
CA ALA A 5 -1.27 20.93 18.41
C ALA A 5 -2.61 20.75 17.66
N GLY A 6 -2.72 21.26 16.43
CA GLY A 6 -3.90 21.08 15.60
C GLY A 6 -4.18 19.61 15.24
N VAL A 7 -3.14 18.78 15.12
CA VAL A 7 -3.30 17.34 14.89
C VAL A 7 -3.88 16.66 16.14
N ALA A 8 -3.46 17.08 17.33
CA ALA A 8 -4.01 16.59 18.59
C ALA A 8 -5.49 16.98 18.77
N GLU A 9 -5.86 18.22 18.42
CA GLU A 9 -7.26 18.67 18.45
C GLU A 9 -8.16 17.90 17.47
N ALA A 10 -7.60 17.41 16.37
CA ALA A 10 -8.33 16.62 15.37
C ALA A 10 -8.48 15.12 15.74
N ILE A 11 -7.98 14.67 16.90
CA ILE A 11 -8.13 13.28 17.35
C ILE A 11 -9.62 12.88 17.37
N GLY A 12 -9.92 11.71 16.81
CA GLY A 12 -11.28 11.21 16.61
C GLY A 12 -12.11 11.93 15.53
N ALA A 13 -11.70 13.09 15.03
CA ALA A 13 -12.44 13.82 14.00
C ALA A 13 -12.25 13.19 12.59
N ARG A 14 -13.25 13.37 11.70
CA ARG A 14 -13.20 12.86 10.31
C ARG A 14 -12.02 13.40 9.50
N ASN A 15 -11.62 14.63 9.77
CA ASN A 15 -10.55 15.33 9.06
C ASN A 15 -9.16 15.11 9.68
N PHE A 16 -8.97 14.16 10.59
CA PHE A 16 -7.68 13.91 11.25
C PHE A 16 -6.51 13.76 10.26
N TYR A 17 -6.64 12.89 9.26
CA TYR A 17 -5.57 12.67 8.28
C TYR A 17 -5.34 13.90 7.38
N SER A 18 -6.39 14.65 7.04
CA SER A 18 -6.26 15.91 6.31
C SER A 18 -5.47 16.94 7.11
N VAL A 19 -5.73 17.05 8.42
CA VAL A 19 -5.00 17.97 9.31
C VAL A 19 -3.55 17.52 9.52
N ALA A 20 -3.32 16.21 9.69
CA ALA A 20 -1.98 15.64 9.81
C ALA A 20 -1.14 15.91 8.55
N LEU A 21 -1.67 15.59 7.36
CA LEU A 21 -0.99 15.85 6.09
C LEU A 21 -0.73 17.35 5.88
N ALA A 22 -1.72 18.22 6.09
CA ALA A 22 -1.54 19.65 5.92
C ALA A 22 -0.48 20.23 6.87
N THR A 23 -0.35 19.66 8.07
CA THR A 23 0.68 20.05 9.04
C THR A 23 2.07 19.61 8.59
N LEU A 24 2.22 18.34 8.20
CA LEU A 24 3.49 17.82 7.68
C LEU A 24 3.90 18.54 6.38
N GLY A 25 2.95 18.82 5.51
CA GLY A 25 3.16 19.56 4.27
C GLY A 25 3.68 20.97 4.50
N ARG A 26 3.14 21.71 5.48
CA ARG A 26 3.70 23.02 5.86
C ARG A 26 5.12 22.93 6.41
N LEU A 27 5.40 21.93 7.24
CA LEU A 27 6.73 21.72 7.82
C LEU A 27 7.79 21.39 6.77
N LEU A 28 7.40 20.70 5.69
CA LEU A 28 8.30 20.21 4.63
C LEU A 28 8.24 21.02 3.34
N GLY A 29 7.28 21.94 3.21
CA GLY A 29 7.03 22.68 1.97
C GLY A 29 6.41 21.81 0.86
N CYS A 30 5.59 20.82 1.22
CA CYS A 30 4.91 19.92 0.27
C CYS A 30 3.44 20.28 0.15
N GLU A 31 2.96 20.59 -1.05
CA GLU A 31 1.53 20.85 -1.32
C GLU A 31 0.76 19.59 -1.72
N ARG A 32 1.46 18.63 -2.35
CA ARG A 32 0.88 17.39 -2.85
C ARG A 32 0.97 16.30 -1.80
N GLN A 33 -0.19 15.81 -1.37
CA GLN A 33 -0.32 14.98 -0.19
C GLN A 33 -1.41 13.92 -0.38
N VAL A 34 -1.16 12.72 0.12
CA VAL A 34 -2.11 11.60 0.08
C VAL A 34 -2.03 10.81 1.38
N ALA A 35 -3.17 10.31 1.85
CA ALA A 35 -3.21 9.30 2.90
C ALA A 35 -3.86 8.04 2.33
N VAL A 36 -3.15 6.91 2.38
CA VAL A 36 -3.64 5.62 1.89
C VAL A 36 -3.65 4.61 3.02
N ARG A 37 -4.78 3.91 3.17
CA ARG A 37 -4.92 2.76 4.05
C ARG A 37 -4.54 1.49 3.27
N TYR A 38 -3.58 0.73 3.77
CA TYR A 38 -3.20 -0.58 3.26
C TYR A 38 -3.72 -1.67 4.18
N ALA A 39 -4.53 -2.56 3.61
CA ALA A 39 -5.16 -3.68 4.29
C ALA A 39 -4.44 -5.01 3.98
N GLN A 40 -4.65 -6.01 4.83
CA GLN A 40 -3.98 -7.31 4.67
C GLN A 40 -4.54 -8.12 3.49
N PHE A 41 -5.85 -8.08 3.27
CA PHE A 41 -6.55 -8.87 2.25
C PHE A 41 -7.24 -7.99 1.22
N ALA A 42 -7.70 -6.80 1.61
CA ALA A 42 -8.35 -5.85 0.71
C ALA A 42 -7.39 -5.01 -0.14
N LYS A 43 -7.96 -4.33 -1.16
CA LYS A 43 -7.26 -3.29 -1.90
C LYS A 43 -6.93 -2.11 -0.96
N PRO A 44 -5.90 -1.30 -1.29
CA PRO A 44 -5.68 -0.03 -0.62
C PRO A 44 -6.90 0.89 -0.75
N GLN A 45 -6.95 1.91 0.10
CA GLN A 45 -8.04 2.89 0.09
C GLN A 45 -7.49 4.28 0.37
N PHE A 46 -7.78 5.23 -0.51
CA PHE A 46 -7.48 6.63 -0.25
C PHE A 46 -8.39 7.15 0.87
N LEU A 47 -7.76 7.65 1.93
CA LEU A 47 -8.41 8.37 3.02
C LEU A 47 -8.44 9.87 2.72
N VAL A 48 -7.36 10.36 2.07
CA VAL A 48 -7.19 11.73 1.61
C VAL A 48 -6.44 11.68 0.28
N ASN A 49 -6.91 12.40 -0.72
CA ASN A 49 -6.20 12.56 -1.98
C ASN A 49 -6.16 14.03 -2.42
N TYR A 50 -5.00 14.66 -2.23
CA TYR A 50 -4.67 16.01 -2.71
C TYR A 50 -3.48 15.97 -3.68
N SER A 51 -3.09 14.80 -4.20
CA SER A 51 -1.95 14.65 -5.11
C SER A 51 -2.33 14.10 -6.48
N LEU A 52 -3.20 13.09 -6.54
CA LEU A 52 -3.54 12.39 -7.78
C LEU A 52 -4.81 12.97 -8.40
N SER A 53 -4.84 13.10 -9.74
CA SER A 53 -6.10 13.33 -10.45
C SER A 53 -7.04 12.13 -10.33
N THR A 54 -8.33 12.31 -10.60
CA THR A 54 -9.31 11.22 -10.61
C THR A 54 -8.89 10.09 -11.54
N GLU A 55 -8.35 10.41 -12.72
CA GLU A 55 -7.89 9.40 -13.68
C GLU A 55 -6.68 8.62 -13.15
N ALA A 56 -5.75 9.31 -12.47
CA ALA A 56 -4.59 8.67 -11.88
C ALA A 56 -4.98 7.78 -10.69
N GLU A 57 -5.92 8.22 -9.86
CA GLU A 57 -6.50 7.42 -8.77
C GLU A 57 -7.20 6.16 -9.32
N ASP A 58 -8.01 6.31 -10.37
CA ASP A 58 -8.71 5.17 -11.01
C ASP A 58 -7.71 4.17 -11.59
N ILE A 59 -6.68 4.63 -12.28
CA ILE A 59 -5.62 3.76 -12.82
C ILE A 59 -4.91 3.03 -11.67
N TYR A 60 -4.60 3.74 -10.58
CA TYR A 60 -3.98 3.14 -9.41
C TYR A 60 -4.85 2.05 -8.80
N MET A 61 -6.13 2.36 -8.53
CA MET A 61 -7.08 1.51 -7.84
C MET A 61 -7.51 0.30 -8.66
N ARG A 62 -7.54 0.42 -9.98
CA ARG A 62 -7.80 -0.72 -10.85
C ARG A 62 -6.65 -1.70 -10.74
N GLU A 63 -5.41 -1.24 -10.94
CA GLU A 63 -4.32 -2.16 -11.21
C GLU A 63 -2.94 -1.83 -10.62
N LEU A 64 -2.50 -0.57 -10.55
CA LEU A 64 -1.12 -0.27 -10.12
C LEU A 64 -0.87 -0.61 -8.65
N TYR A 65 -1.90 -0.60 -7.81
CA TYR A 65 -1.78 -0.98 -6.40
C TYR A 65 -1.18 -2.39 -6.22
N ARG A 66 -1.34 -3.29 -7.22
CA ARG A 66 -0.80 -4.65 -7.15
C ARG A 66 0.72 -4.67 -7.22
N ILE A 67 1.35 -3.68 -7.81
CA ILE A 67 2.81 -3.58 -7.90
C ILE A 67 3.36 -2.47 -6.99
N ASP A 68 2.52 -1.90 -6.14
CA ASP A 68 2.89 -0.88 -5.17
C ASP A 68 3.83 -1.50 -4.10
N PRO A 69 5.06 -0.98 -3.96
CA PRO A 69 5.99 -1.45 -2.93
C PRO A 69 5.44 -1.28 -1.50
N LEU A 70 4.60 -0.28 -1.22
CA LEU A 70 4.00 -0.10 0.10
C LEU A 70 3.02 -1.24 0.42
N LEU A 71 2.24 -1.70 -0.57
CA LEU A 71 1.39 -2.88 -0.40
C LEU A 71 2.24 -4.13 -0.12
N HIS A 72 3.38 -4.27 -0.80
CA HIS A 72 4.30 -5.38 -0.57
C HIS A 72 4.81 -5.37 0.88
N LEU A 73 5.35 -4.24 1.34
CA LEU A 73 5.91 -4.09 2.69
C LEU A 73 4.86 -4.37 3.78
N VAL A 74 3.65 -3.85 3.63
CA VAL A 74 2.57 -4.05 4.60
C VAL A 74 2.17 -5.53 4.75
N ARG A 75 2.27 -6.31 3.68
CA ARG A 75 1.90 -7.73 3.66
C ARG A 75 3.06 -8.68 3.94
N THR A 76 4.30 -8.19 3.98
CA THR A 76 5.48 -8.99 4.30
C THR A 76 6.09 -8.53 5.60
N GLN A 77 6.79 -7.40 5.57
CA GLN A 77 7.38 -6.76 6.72
C GLN A 77 7.65 -5.29 6.40
N VAL A 78 7.40 -4.42 7.36
CA VAL A 78 7.74 -2.99 7.30
C VAL A 78 9.07 -2.79 8.05
N PRO A 79 10.22 -2.67 7.35
CA PRO A 79 11.52 -2.54 8.00
C PRO A 79 11.73 -1.15 8.62
N ASP A 80 11.25 -0.11 7.94
CA ASP A 80 11.35 1.29 8.35
C ASP A 80 9.99 1.97 8.31
N ARG A 81 9.77 2.89 9.25
CA ARG A 81 8.51 3.64 9.37
C ARG A 81 8.48 4.95 8.59
N VAL A 82 9.66 5.47 8.26
CA VAL A 82 9.83 6.72 7.51
C VAL A 82 10.87 6.48 6.42
N MET A 83 10.42 6.60 5.17
CA MET A 83 11.22 6.30 3.99
C MET A 83 10.86 7.21 2.83
N THR A 84 11.73 7.25 1.81
CA THR A 84 11.49 7.99 0.58
C THR A 84 11.35 7.03 -0.59
N ALA A 85 10.53 7.36 -1.58
CA ALA A 85 10.40 6.60 -2.82
C ALA A 85 11.75 6.39 -3.54
N LEU A 86 12.63 7.40 -3.57
CA LEU A 86 13.96 7.25 -4.16
C LEU A 86 14.84 6.23 -3.42
N HIS A 87 14.72 6.14 -2.10
CA HIS A 87 15.39 5.11 -1.31
C HIS A 87 14.81 3.72 -1.59
N MET A 88 13.48 3.59 -1.61
CA MET A 88 12.79 2.34 -1.95
C MET A 88 13.14 1.84 -3.35
N ARG A 89 13.28 2.74 -4.34
CA ARG A 89 13.76 2.42 -5.70
C ARG A 89 15.17 1.86 -5.74
N ARG A 90 16.05 2.28 -4.82
CA ARG A 90 17.45 1.84 -4.78
C ARG A 90 17.60 0.45 -4.18
N GLU A 91 16.75 0.13 -3.20
CA GLU A 91 16.75 -1.17 -2.52
C GLU A 91 15.88 -2.20 -3.23
N GLY A 92 14.83 -1.75 -3.94
CA GLY A 92 13.93 -2.60 -4.71
C GLY A 92 14.57 -3.07 -6.01
N ASN A 93 14.44 -4.38 -6.30
CA ASN A 93 14.95 -4.94 -7.55
C ASN A 93 14.13 -4.54 -8.78
N ASP A 94 12.89 -4.03 -8.69
CA ASP A 94 12.02 -3.71 -9.84
C ASP A 94 11.33 -2.32 -9.77
N ASN A 95 11.63 -1.44 -10.73
CA ASN A 95 11.15 -0.03 -10.77
C ASN A 95 9.84 0.19 -11.55
N LEU A 96 9.13 -0.87 -11.98
CA LEU A 96 7.95 -0.74 -12.86
C LEU A 96 6.82 0.12 -12.28
N TYR A 97 6.59 0.05 -10.97
CA TYR A 97 5.62 0.92 -10.30
C TYR A 97 6.01 2.39 -10.43
N PHE A 98 7.27 2.68 -10.13
CA PHE A 98 7.80 4.04 -10.09
C PHE A 98 7.84 4.70 -11.46
N GLU A 99 8.31 4.00 -12.49
CA GLU A 99 8.35 4.56 -13.85
C GLU A 99 6.98 4.97 -14.38
N ASN A 100 5.91 4.34 -13.88
CA ASN A 100 4.57 4.56 -14.43
C ASN A 100 3.71 5.48 -13.57
N LEU A 101 3.62 5.22 -12.26
CA LEU A 101 2.86 6.10 -11.39
C LEU A 101 3.55 7.46 -11.22
N TYR A 102 4.85 7.47 -10.92
CA TYR A 102 5.52 8.73 -10.57
C TYR A 102 5.77 9.59 -11.82
N HIS A 103 6.05 8.98 -12.97
CA HIS A 103 6.19 9.75 -14.21
C HIS A 103 4.84 10.33 -14.67
N SER A 104 3.75 9.56 -14.63
CA SER A 104 2.42 10.08 -15.00
C SER A 104 1.92 11.14 -14.02
N ALA A 105 2.18 10.94 -12.73
CA ALA A 105 1.80 11.88 -11.68
C ALA A 105 2.83 13.01 -11.46
N ARG A 106 3.91 13.11 -12.24
CA ARG A 106 4.99 14.11 -12.05
C ARG A 106 5.54 14.18 -10.62
N ILE A 107 5.79 13.02 -10.03
CA ILE A 107 6.40 12.90 -8.69
C ILE A 107 7.90 12.64 -8.88
N TYR A 108 8.74 13.49 -8.32
CA TYR A 108 10.19 13.29 -8.33
C TYR A 108 10.62 12.37 -7.17
N ASP A 109 10.21 12.73 -5.95
CA ASP A 109 10.42 11.95 -4.74
C ASP A 109 9.18 12.07 -3.83
N GLU A 110 8.96 11.06 -3.00
CA GLU A 110 7.82 11.00 -2.09
C GLU A 110 8.35 10.55 -0.73
N LEU A 111 8.03 11.30 0.33
CA LEU A 111 8.26 10.89 1.70
C LEU A 111 7.03 10.14 2.20
N VAL A 112 7.25 8.93 2.70
CA VAL A 112 6.22 8.06 3.25
C VAL A 112 6.42 7.90 4.75
N VAL A 113 5.38 8.17 5.51
CA VAL A 113 5.27 7.87 6.94
C VAL A 113 4.24 6.77 7.15
N LEU A 114 4.69 5.59 7.59
CA LEU A 114 3.84 4.42 7.83
C LEU A 114 3.41 4.36 9.30
N LEU A 115 2.10 4.46 9.52
CA LEU A 115 1.46 4.43 10.83
C LEU A 115 0.69 3.12 11.02
N PRO A 116 1.01 2.31 12.05
CA PRO A 116 0.29 1.08 12.31
C PRO A 116 -1.12 1.35 12.83
N ALA A 117 -2.09 0.68 12.24
CA ALA A 117 -3.46 0.62 12.72
C ALA A 117 -3.79 -0.79 13.23
N VAL A 118 -5.02 -0.96 13.73
CA VAL A 118 -5.53 -2.24 14.23
C VAL A 118 -5.83 -3.22 13.09
N GLY A 119 -5.61 -4.51 13.34
CA GLY A 119 -5.84 -5.65 12.44
C GLY A 119 -4.80 -5.75 11.32
N GLY A 120 -3.52 -5.57 11.65
CA GLY A 120 -2.45 -5.56 10.65
C GLY A 120 -2.60 -4.52 9.53
N VAL A 121 -3.47 -3.52 9.70
CA VAL A 121 -3.69 -2.43 8.74
C VAL A 121 -2.63 -1.35 8.93
N TRP A 122 -2.26 -0.68 7.85
CA TRP A 122 -1.33 0.45 7.87
C TRP A 122 -1.98 1.67 7.24
N VAL A 123 -1.66 2.86 7.75
CA VAL A 123 -1.94 4.13 7.08
C VAL A 123 -0.62 4.77 6.67
N ALA A 124 -0.44 4.93 5.36
CA ALA A 124 0.67 5.69 4.79
C ALA A 124 0.26 7.16 4.65
N LEU A 125 1.07 8.07 5.19
CA LEU A 125 1.03 9.49 4.85
C LEU A 125 2.12 9.76 3.83
N CYS A 126 1.72 10.12 2.61
CA CYS A 126 2.60 10.37 1.49
C CYS A 126 2.65 11.87 1.20
N LEU A 127 3.87 12.41 1.09
CA LEU A 127 4.13 13.80 0.74
C LEU A 127 5.08 13.86 -0.46
N ASP A 128 4.62 14.49 -1.53
CA ASP A 128 5.34 14.49 -2.82
C ASP A 128 6.11 15.79 -3.04
N LEU A 129 7.27 15.66 -3.70
CA LEU A 129 8.02 16.74 -4.33
C LEU A 129 8.13 16.44 -5.83
N ASP A 130 8.10 17.49 -6.67
CA ASP A 130 8.12 17.37 -8.13
C ASP A 130 9.44 17.81 -8.79
N ASP A 131 10.34 18.45 -8.05
CA ASP A 131 11.55 19.07 -8.59
C ASP A 131 12.87 18.60 -7.96
N ARG A 132 12.83 17.98 -6.78
CA ARG A 132 14.03 17.61 -6.01
C ARG A 132 13.81 16.39 -5.10
N PRO A 133 14.89 15.71 -4.65
CA PRO A 133 14.79 14.72 -3.60
C PRO A 133 14.56 15.36 -2.22
N PHE A 134 14.02 14.58 -1.28
CA PHE A 134 14.04 14.96 0.13
C PHE A 134 15.48 15.01 0.65
N LYS A 135 15.79 16.06 1.42
CA LYS A 135 17.09 16.22 2.09
C LYS A 135 17.15 15.29 3.28
N LEU A 136 18.35 14.80 3.61
CA LEU A 136 18.56 13.93 4.77
C LEU A 136 18.01 14.55 6.07
N GLY A 137 18.23 15.86 6.28
CA GLY A 137 17.69 16.57 7.45
C GLY A 137 16.17 16.64 7.52
N GLU A 138 15.47 16.63 6.37
CA GLU A 138 14.00 16.58 6.32
C GLU A 138 13.50 15.19 6.76
N VAL A 139 14.14 14.13 6.26
CA VAL A 139 13.82 12.75 6.63
C VAL A 139 14.10 12.49 8.12
N GLU A 140 15.27 12.92 8.61
CA GLU A 140 15.65 12.77 10.02
C GLU A 140 14.74 13.56 10.96
N PHE A 141 14.30 14.74 10.55
CA PHE A 141 13.31 15.50 11.32
C PHE A 141 12.00 14.72 11.47
N ILE A 142 11.50 14.11 10.39
CA ILE A 142 10.27 13.31 10.44
C ILE A 142 10.46 12.03 11.27
N ARG A 143 11.62 11.37 11.16
CA ARG A 143 11.98 10.25 12.05
C ARG A 143 11.99 10.66 13.51
N HIS A 144 12.52 11.84 13.82
CA HIS A 144 12.56 12.36 15.19
C HIS A 144 11.16 12.59 15.77
N ILE A 145 10.21 13.10 14.97
CA ILE A 145 8.82 13.34 15.43
C ILE A 145 7.90 12.11 15.24
N TYR A 146 8.38 11.03 14.62
CA TYR A 146 7.58 9.84 14.35
C TYR A 146 6.85 9.27 15.59
N PRO A 147 7.51 9.11 16.76
CA PRO A 147 6.82 8.57 17.94
C PRO A 147 5.63 9.42 18.40
N LEU A 148 5.66 10.73 18.15
CA LEU A 148 4.53 11.61 18.41
C LEU A 148 3.41 11.39 17.40
N LEU A 149 3.73 11.32 16.10
CA LEU A 149 2.74 11.04 15.04
C LEU A 149 2.04 9.69 15.25
N GLU A 150 2.81 8.65 15.57
CA GLU A 150 2.30 7.32 15.88
C GLU A 150 1.35 7.34 17.08
N ASN A 151 1.71 8.06 18.16
CA ASN A 151 0.82 8.18 19.32
C ASN A 151 -0.46 8.96 19.03
N LEU A 152 -0.39 10.06 18.27
CA LEU A 152 -1.57 10.82 17.85
C LEU A 152 -2.51 9.96 17.00
N HIS A 153 -1.96 9.19 16.07
CA HIS A 153 -2.70 8.23 15.25
C HIS A 153 -3.34 7.12 16.08
N ARG A 154 -2.60 6.53 17.02
CA ARG A 154 -3.11 5.51 17.93
C ARG A 154 -4.29 6.04 18.76
N LEU A 155 -4.17 7.25 19.31
CA LEU A 155 -5.26 7.90 20.05
C LEU A 155 -6.46 8.22 19.16
N HIS A 156 -6.24 8.60 17.90
CA HIS A 156 -7.29 8.79 16.91
C HIS A 156 -8.07 7.49 16.67
N ILE A 157 -7.38 6.35 16.45
CA ILE A 157 -8.03 5.04 16.26
C ILE A 157 -8.85 4.65 17.49
N VAL A 158 -8.28 4.77 18.69
CA VAL A 158 -8.98 4.45 19.94
C VAL A 158 -10.26 5.29 20.08
N ASN A 159 -10.20 6.59 19.81
CA ASN A 159 -11.38 7.45 19.85
C ASN A 159 -12.45 7.06 18.82
N CYS A 160 -12.05 6.60 17.63
CA CYS A 160 -12.98 6.08 16.64
C CYS A 160 -13.66 4.77 17.11
N LEU A 161 -12.93 3.90 17.81
CA LEU A 161 -13.47 2.66 18.38
C LEU A 161 -14.38 2.88 19.59
N SER A 162 -14.21 3.99 20.33
CA SER A 162 -15.08 4.34 21.46
C SER A 162 -16.40 5.01 21.03
N GLY A 163 -16.73 5.07 19.73
CA GLY A 163 -18.00 5.59 19.22
C GLY A 163 -18.16 7.12 19.32
N HIS A 164 -17.13 7.86 19.73
CA HIS A 164 -17.27 9.28 20.03
C HIS A 164 -17.41 10.13 18.76
N ARG A 165 -16.77 9.75 17.65
CA ARG A 165 -16.91 10.40 16.32
C ARG A 165 -16.47 9.40 15.23
N GLY A 166 -17.44 8.74 14.59
CA GLY A 166 -17.21 7.65 13.64
C GLY A 166 -16.71 8.10 12.26
N GLY A 167 -15.47 8.60 12.18
CA GLY A 167 -14.84 8.96 10.91
C GLY A 167 -14.11 7.80 10.25
N TYR A 168 -12.88 7.51 10.71
CA TYR A 168 -12.00 6.53 10.07
C TYR A 168 -12.67 5.17 9.77
N LEU A 169 -13.34 4.55 10.74
CA LEU A 169 -13.89 3.20 10.58
C LEU A 169 -15.10 3.17 9.61
N ASN A 170 -15.96 4.18 9.66
CA ASN A 170 -17.20 4.21 8.87
C ASN A 170 -16.94 4.74 7.46
N ASP A 171 -16.15 5.79 7.32
CA ASP A 171 -15.76 6.34 6.02
C ASP A 171 -14.92 5.31 5.23
N SER A 172 -14.14 4.48 5.94
CA SER A 172 -13.38 3.39 5.33
C SER A 172 -14.21 2.14 4.99
N GLN A 173 -15.51 2.11 5.26
CA GLN A 173 -16.38 0.94 5.06
C GLN A 173 -15.84 -0.35 5.73
N LEU A 174 -15.12 -0.20 6.85
CA LEU A 174 -14.56 -1.32 7.60
C LEU A 174 -15.61 -1.92 8.53
N ALA A 175 -15.89 -3.21 8.41
CA ALA A 175 -16.69 -3.93 9.39
C ALA A 175 -15.80 -4.33 10.56
N VAL A 176 -16.07 -3.79 11.75
CA VAL A 176 -15.24 -3.99 12.94
C VAL A 176 -16.08 -4.42 14.14
N MET A 177 -15.58 -5.43 14.85
CA MET A 177 -16.04 -5.83 16.18
C MET A 177 -14.85 -5.89 17.14
N VAL A 178 -15.06 -5.49 18.38
CA VAL A 178 -14.09 -5.65 19.48
C VAL A 178 -14.76 -6.44 20.60
N VAL A 179 -14.03 -7.41 21.14
CA VAL A 179 -14.42 -8.20 22.32
C VAL A 179 -13.37 -8.04 23.42
N ASP A 180 -13.79 -8.16 24.68
CA ASP A 180 -12.89 -8.18 25.82
C ASP A 180 -12.09 -9.49 25.92
N ASP A 181 -11.31 -9.63 26.99
CA ASP A 181 -10.49 -10.82 27.24
C ASP A 181 -11.31 -12.08 27.57
N GLN A 182 -12.58 -11.92 27.95
CA GLN A 182 -13.56 -13.00 28.14
C GLN A 182 -14.31 -13.36 26.85
N GLY A 183 -14.11 -12.58 25.77
CA GLY A 183 -14.82 -12.75 24.50
C GLY A 183 -16.20 -12.10 24.49
N LEU A 184 -16.53 -11.25 25.46
CA LEU A 184 -17.75 -10.47 25.45
C LEU A 184 -17.61 -9.25 24.52
N PRO A 185 -18.56 -8.99 23.62
CA PRO A 185 -18.49 -7.88 22.68
C PRO A 185 -18.56 -6.49 23.36
N CYS A 186 -17.52 -5.69 23.18
CA CYS A 186 -17.41 -4.31 23.67
C CYS A 186 -17.86 -3.27 22.64
N PHE A 187 -17.64 -3.54 21.35
CA PHE A 187 -17.95 -2.61 20.26
C PHE A 187 -18.29 -3.36 18.97
N ARG A 188 -19.24 -2.81 18.21
CA ARG A 188 -19.52 -3.15 16.80
C ARG A 188 -19.93 -1.88 16.09
N ASN A 189 -19.43 -1.65 14.88
CA ASN A 189 -19.96 -0.58 14.05
C ASN A 189 -21.12 -1.05 13.17
N GLY A 190 -21.85 -0.10 12.55
CA GLY A 190 -23.01 -0.42 11.72
C GLY A 190 -22.69 -1.32 10.53
N ILE A 191 -21.46 -1.23 9.99
CA ILE A 191 -21.02 -2.04 8.86
C ILE A 191 -20.84 -3.50 9.28
N TRP A 192 -20.29 -3.77 10.47
CA TRP A 192 -20.24 -5.12 11.03
C TRP A 192 -21.64 -5.72 11.13
N SER A 193 -22.56 -4.99 11.78
CA SER A 193 -23.93 -5.44 11.98
C SER A 193 -24.71 -5.68 10.67
N GLY A 194 -24.30 -5.01 9.58
CA GLY A 194 -24.88 -5.21 8.25
C GLY A 194 -24.25 -6.36 7.45
N LYS A 195 -22.99 -6.73 7.73
CA LYS A 195 -22.25 -7.76 6.99
C LYS A 195 -22.23 -9.12 7.69
N VAL A 196 -22.19 -9.15 9.02
CA VAL A 196 -21.97 -10.37 9.81
C VAL A 196 -23.27 -10.75 10.51
N THR A 197 -23.80 -11.94 10.16
CA THR A 197 -24.98 -12.49 10.85
C THR A 197 -24.61 -12.97 12.25
N ARG A 198 -25.59 -13.09 13.16
CA ARG A 198 -25.32 -13.64 14.51
C ARG A 198 -24.70 -15.04 14.47
N ALA A 199 -25.20 -15.91 13.60
CA ALA A 199 -24.65 -17.26 13.43
C ALA A 199 -23.19 -17.24 12.96
N ALA A 200 -22.84 -16.33 12.03
CA ALA A 200 -21.45 -16.14 11.63
C ALA A 200 -20.61 -15.61 12.80
N GLU A 201 -21.10 -14.63 13.57
CA GLU A 201 -20.40 -14.10 14.74
C GLU A 201 -20.09 -15.19 15.78
N ASP A 202 -21.03 -16.09 16.07
CA ASP A 202 -20.82 -17.22 16.98
C ASP A 202 -19.69 -18.16 16.48
N VAL A 203 -19.64 -18.42 15.17
CA VAL A 203 -18.56 -19.19 14.54
C VAL A 203 -17.23 -18.45 14.68
N ILE A 204 -17.18 -17.15 14.38
CA ILE A 204 -15.98 -16.31 14.49
C ILE A 204 -15.43 -16.33 15.92
N CYS A 205 -16.30 -16.15 16.91
CA CYS A 205 -15.94 -16.22 18.32
C CYS A 205 -15.41 -17.60 18.68
N THR A 206 -16.00 -18.68 18.16
CA THR A 206 -15.54 -20.05 18.41
C THR A 206 -14.17 -20.33 17.80
N VAL A 207 -13.95 -20.00 16.52
CA VAL A 207 -12.69 -20.29 15.82
C VAL A 207 -11.52 -19.41 16.28
N SER A 208 -11.81 -18.26 16.87
CA SER A 208 -10.79 -17.35 17.42
C SER A 208 -10.40 -17.66 18.87
N GLN A 209 -11.08 -18.60 19.54
CA GLN A 209 -10.73 -19.03 20.88
C GLN A 209 -9.29 -19.59 20.93
N GLY A 210 -8.54 -19.16 21.93
CA GLY A 210 -7.16 -19.63 22.14
C GLY A 210 -6.11 -19.07 21.18
N SER A 211 -6.50 -18.35 20.11
CA SER A 211 -5.53 -17.73 19.20
C SER A 211 -5.32 -16.25 19.48
N SER A 212 -4.07 -15.78 19.35
CA SER A 212 -3.72 -14.36 19.39
C SER A 212 -4.04 -13.66 18.07
N GLU A 213 -4.01 -14.37 16.95
CA GLU A 213 -4.32 -13.83 15.63
C GLU A 213 -4.89 -14.92 14.72
N GLY A 214 -5.55 -14.55 13.63
CA GLY A 214 -6.03 -15.54 12.68
C GLY A 214 -6.93 -14.97 11.60
N VAL A 215 -7.30 -15.86 10.67
CA VAL A 215 -8.12 -15.54 9.52
C VAL A 215 -9.15 -16.64 9.34
N HIS A 216 -10.38 -16.26 9.02
CA HIS A 216 -11.46 -17.16 8.68
C HIS A 216 -12.24 -16.60 7.49
N SER A 217 -12.54 -17.45 6.50
CA SER A 217 -13.37 -17.05 5.36
C SER A 217 -14.83 -17.00 5.79
N LEU A 218 -15.52 -15.88 5.52
CA LEU A 218 -16.96 -15.77 5.71
C LEU A 218 -17.72 -16.29 4.48
N ASP A 219 -17.18 -15.99 3.29
CA ASP A 219 -17.62 -16.51 2.00
C ASP A 219 -16.44 -16.55 1.00
N GLU A 220 -16.72 -16.68 -0.30
CA GLU A 220 -15.70 -16.72 -1.36
C GLU A 220 -14.89 -15.42 -1.49
N LEU A 221 -15.50 -14.29 -1.14
CA LEU A 221 -14.94 -12.95 -1.35
C LEU A 221 -14.55 -12.28 -0.04
N ASP A 222 -15.25 -12.53 1.06
CA ASP A 222 -15.06 -11.83 2.32
C ASP A 222 -14.39 -12.73 3.37
N VAL A 223 -13.41 -12.16 4.07
CA VAL A 223 -12.69 -12.78 5.18
C VAL A 223 -12.85 -11.95 6.42
N VAL A 224 -12.95 -12.61 7.57
CA VAL A 224 -12.66 -11.99 8.85
C VAL A 224 -11.24 -12.35 9.25
N HIS A 225 -10.52 -11.37 9.79
CA HIS A 225 -9.27 -11.62 10.49
C HIS A 225 -9.31 -10.95 11.85
N TRP A 226 -8.48 -11.44 12.76
CA TRP A 226 -8.42 -10.92 14.12
C TRP A 226 -7.00 -10.89 14.64
N GLU A 227 -6.80 -10.00 15.61
CA GLU A 227 -5.58 -9.91 16.41
C GLU A 227 -5.93 -9.59 17.86
N ARG A 228 -5.01 -9.94 18.75
CA ARG A 228 -5.10 -9.65 20.17
C ARG A 228 -4.69 -8.20 20.42
N LEU A 229 -5.55 -7.47 21.12
CA LEU A 229 -5.26 -6.12 21.55
C LEU A 229 -4.28 -6.13 22.73
N GLU A 230 -3.42 -5.14 22.79
CA GLU A 230 -2.47 -4.98 23.90
C GLU A 230 -3.19 -4.80 25.24
N LYS A 231 -2.53 -5.16 26.34
CA LYS A 231 -3.06 -4.95 27.70
C LYS A 231 -3.30 -3.47 28.04
N GLY A 232 -2.64 -2.55 27.33
CA GLY A 232 -2.84 -1.10 27.48
C GLY A 232 -3.96 -0.53 26.62
N ASN A 233 -4.66 -1.34 25.83
CA ASN A 233 -5.75 -0.85 24.98
C ASN A 233 -6.91 -0.32 25.85
N ALA A 234 -7.37 0.90 25.58
CA ALA A 234 -8.36 1.57 26.43
C ALA A 234 -9.78 1.00 26.31
N LEU A 235 -10.11 0.33 25.19
CA LEU A 235 -11.44 -0.21 24.94
C LEU A 235 -11.57 -1.66 25.44
N ALA A 236 -10.60 -2.51 25.11
CA ALA A 236 -10.60 -3.92 25.46
C ALA A 236 -9.16 -4.39 25.79
N PRO A 237 -8.67 -4.10 27.01
CA PRO A 237 -7.37 -4.55 27.48
C PRO A 237 -7.18 -6.05 27.30
N GLY A 238 -6.23 -6.47 26.46
CA GLY A 238 -5.95 -7.89 26.25
C GLY A 238 -7.04 -8.68 25.50
N GLY A 239 -8.08 -8.00 25.00
CA GLY A 239 -9.16 -8.56 24.21
C GLY A 239 -8.78 -8.82 22.75
N ARG A 240 -9.76 -8.88 21.85
CA ARG A 240 -9.54 -9.09 20.41
C ARG A 240 -10.30 -8.08 19.57
N ILE A 241 -9.72 -7.70 18.44
CA ILE A 241 -10.40 -6.97 17.37
C ILE A 241 -10.58 -7.88 16.17
N PHE A 242 -11.75 -7.80 15.55
CA PHE A 242 -12.11 -8.51 14.33
C PHE A 242 -12.39 -7.50 13.23
N ILE A 243 -11.85 -7.76 12.04
CA ILE A 243 -12.04 -6.91 10.86
C ILE A 243 -12.46 -7.77 9.69
N VAL A 244 -13.54 -7.37 9.01
CA VAL A 244 -13.98 -8.00 7.76
C VAL A 244 -13.42 -7.23 6.57
N GLU A 245 -12.76 -7.97 5.69
CA GLU A 245 -12.17 -7.46 4.46
C GLU A 245 -12.64 -8.26 3.25
N ARG A 246 -12.84 -7.56 2.13
CA ARG A 246 -13.07 -8.20 0.84
C ARG A 246 -11.73 -8.53 0.19
N ARG A 247 -11.48 -9.80 -0.10
CA ARG A 247 -10.28 -10.30 -0.76
C ARG A 247 -10.02 -9.56 -2.07
N SER A 248 -8.77 -9.15 -2.23
CA SER A 248 -8.21 -8.63 -3.47
C SER A 248 -7.14 -9.61 -3.99
N PRO A 249 -6.79 -9.59 -5.29
CA PRO A 249 -5.69 -10.38 -5.85
C PRO A 249 -4.34 -10.12 -5.15
N GLY A 250 -4.21 -8.98 -4.47
CA GLY A 250 -3.03 -8.62 -3.70
C GLY A 250 -1.83 -8.19 -4.52
N PHE A 251 -0.68 -8.19 -3.87
CA PHE A 251 0.58 -7.82 -4.49
C PHE A 251 0.98 -8.84 -5.56
N LEU A 252 1.27 -8.35 -6.77
CA LEU A 252 1.84 -9.09 -7.87
C LEU A 252 3.36 -8.96 -7.82
N ALA A 253 4.03 -10.03 -7.40
CA ALA A 253 5.48 -10.13 -7.55
C ALA A 253 5.84 -10.10 -9.04
N VAL A 254 6.44 -9.00 -9.49
CA VAL A 254 6.77 -8.75 -10.89
C VAL A 254 7.72 -9.83 -11.44
N ASP A 255 8.60 -10.39 -10.61
CA ASP A 255 9.43 -11.53 -10.98
C ASP A 255 8.61 -12.75 -11.42
N ASN A 256 7.46 -13.03 -10.78
CA ASN A 256 6.58 -14.13 -11.22
C ASN A 256 5.99 -13.84 -12.59
N LEU A 257 5.64 -12.57 -12.88
CA LEU A 257 5.20 -12.16 -14.21
C LEU A 257 6.29 -12.40 -15.25
N PHE A 258 7.53 -11.97 -14.96
CA PHE A 258 8.66 -12.20 -15.87
C PHE A 258 8.95 -13.68 -16.08
N ASN A 259 8.89 -14.50 -15.04
CA ASN A 259 9.07 -15.95 -15.16
C ASN A 259 8.01 -16.60 -16.06
N ARG A 260 6.74 -16.17 -15.95
CA ARG A 260 5.67 -16.60 -16.86
C ARG A 260 5.95 -16.17 -18.30
N MET A 261 6.33 -14.91 -18.52
CA MET A 261 6.68 -14.39 -19.84
C MET A 261 7.88 -15.11 -20.46
N MET A 262 8.92 -15.43 -19.66
CA MET A 262 10.07 -16.20 -20.13
C MET A 262 9.65 -17.57 -20.65
N THR A 263 8.76 -18.24 -19.93
CA THR A 263 8.25 -19.57 -20.32
C THR A 263 7.38 -19.49 -21.56
N GLU A 264 6.44 -18.56 -21.59
CA GLU A 264 5.45 -18.43 -22.66
C GLU A 264 6.06 -18.01 -24.00
N TYR A 265 6.93 -16.99 -23.97
CA TYR A 265 7.58 -16.45 -25.17
C TYR A 265 8.95 -17.06 -25.44
N ARG A 266 9.37 -18.06 -24.64
CA ARG A 266 10.69 -18.71 -24.73
C ARG A 266 11.82 -17.68 -24.75
N LEU A 267 11.74 -16.70 -23.85
CA LEU A 267 12.78 -15.67 -23.70
C LEU A 267 14.01 -16.31 -23.06
N THR A 268 15.17 -16.00 -23.60
CA THR A 268 16.44 -16.33 -22.96
C THR A 268 16.66 -15.45 -21.72
N PRO A 269 17.50 -15.86 -20.76
CA PRO A 269 17.81 -15.03 -19.60
C PRO A 269 18.27 -13.62 -19.98
N ARG A 270 19.09 -13.50 -21.03
CA ARG A 270 19.59 -12.20 -21.52
C ARG A 270 18.49 -11.32 -22.13
N GLU A 271 17.54 -11.92 -22.85
CA GLU A 271 16.38 -11.18 -23.38
C GLU A 271 15.47 -10.69 -22.24
N CYS A 272 15.32 -11.49 -21.17
CA CYS A 272 14.57 -11.09 -19.98
C CYS A 272 15.26 -9.94 -19.22
N GLU A 273 16.59 -9.97 -19.07
CA GLU A 273 17.34 -8.85 -18.50
C GLU A 273 17.14 -7.54 -19.29
N ILE A 274 17.18 -7.64 -20.62
CA ILE A 274 16.98 -6.47 -21.50
C ILE A 274 15.53 -5.97 -21.43
N LEU A 275 14.54 -6.88 -21.35
CA LEU A 275 13.14 -6.53 -21.11
C LEU A 275 12.99 -5.78 -19.77
N ARG A 276 13.54 -6.33 -18.68
CA ARG A 276 13.53 -5.69 -17.35
C ARG A 276 14.14 -4.30 -17.38
N HIS A 277 15.27 -4.11 -18.07
CA HIS A 277 15.91 -2.81 -18.16
C HIS A 277 15.16 -1.82 -19.06
N GLY A 278 14.57 -2.28 -20.17
CA GLY A 278 13.74 -1.44 -21.04
C GLY A 278 12.49 -0.91 -20.32
N LEU A 279 11.85 -1.75 -19.52
CA LEU A 279 10.71 -1.33 -18.68
C LEU A 279 11.09 -0.34 -17.56
N ARG A 280 12.39 -0.16 -17.29
CA ARG A 280 12.93 0.88 -16.38
C ARG A 280 13.30 2.18 -17.12
N GLY A 281 12.93 2.31 -18.40
CA GLY A 281 13.29 3.46 -19.22
C GLY A 281 14.78 3.57 -19.58
N LEU A 282 15.59 2.52 -19.36
CA LEU A 282 17.03 2.59 -19.63
C LEU A 282 17.30 2.63 -21.15
N SER A 283 18.12 3.60 -21.56
CA SER A 283 18.57 3.69 -22.96
C SER A 283 19.45 2.50 -23.35
N THR A 284 19.51 2.19 -24.65
CA THR A 284 20.38 1.12 -25.18
C THR A 284 21.84 1.25 -24.72
N ALA A 285 22.35 2.47 -24.61
CA ALA A 285 23.70 2.73 -24.12
C ALA A 285 23.83 2.43 -22.61
N ALA A 286 22.82 2.78 -21.81
CA ALA A 286 22.80 2.47 -20.38
C ALA A 286 22.68 0.96 -20.13
N ILE A 287 21.86 0.26 -20.91
CA ILE A 287 21.73 -1.21 -20.87
C ILE A 287 23.07 -1.87 -21.23
N ALA A 288 23.71 -1.43 -22.31
CA ALA A 288 25.00 -1.93 -22.75
C ALA A 288 26.05 -1.82 -21.65
N LYS A 289 26.15 -0.64 -21.03
CA LYS A 289 27.04 -0.38 -19.90
C LYS A 289 26.72 -1.25 -18.69
N ARG A 290 25.44 -1.45 -18.35
CA ARG A 290 25.03 -2.20 -17.15
C ARG A 290 25.22 -3.71 -17.30
N LEU A 291 25.07 -4.23 -18.51
CA LEU A 291 25.25 -5.65 -18.81
C LEU A 291 26.66 -6.01 -19.28
N ASP A 292 27.56 -5.02 -19.35
CA ASP A 292 28.93 -5.15 -19.87
C ASP A 292 28.99 -5.81 -21.28
N ILE A 293 28.15 -5.30 -22.19
CA ILE A 293 28.06 -5.77 -23.58
C ILE A 293 28.03 -4.60 -24.56
N GLY A 294 28.31 -4.87 -25.84
CA GLY A 294 28.24 -3.84 -26.89
C GLY A 294 26.81 -3.34 -27.14
N ALA A 295 26.65 -2.04 -27.45
CA ALA A 295 25.36 -1.45 -27.81
C ALA A 295 24.71 -2.13 -29.04
N GLY A 296 25.52 -2.61 -29.99
CA GLY A 296 25.05 -3.44 -31.12
C GLY A 296 24.45 -4.77 -30.65
N THR A 297 25.07 -5.41 -29.65
CA THR A 297 24.55 -6.64 -29.03
C THR A 297 23.20 -6.40 -28.35
N VAL A 298 23.04 -5.28 -27.63
CA VAL A 298 21.75 -4.91 -27.04
C VAL A 298 20.68 -4.73 -28.12
N ARG A 299 20.98 -4.05 -29.24
CA ARG A 299 20.03 -3.89 -30.36
C ARG A 299 19.62 -5.23 -30.95
N ASN A 300 20.57 -6.16 -31.12
CA ASN A 300 20.28 -7.50 -31.63
C ASN A 300 19.35 -8.28 -30.68
N HIS A 301 19.60 -8.22 -29.38
CA HIS A 301 18.71 -8.82 -28.40
C HIS A 301 17.33 -8.15 -28.36
N LYS A 302 17.25 -6.81 -28.42
CA LYS A 302 15.98 -6.08 -28.54
C LYS A 302 15.20 -6.55 -29.78
N HIS A 303 15.86 -6.68 -30.93
CA HIS A 303 15.21 -7.17 -32.16
C HIS A 303 14.63 -8.58 -32.00
N ARG A 304 15.40 -9.53 -31.43
CA ARG A 304 14.89 -10.89 -31.15
C ARG A 304 13.77 -10.89 -30.12
N LEU A 305 13.91 -10.10 -29.06
CA LEU A 305 12.88 -9.91 -28.04
C LEU A 305 11.57 -9.40 -28.68
N TYR A 306 11.67 -8.38 -29.55
CA TYR A 306 10.53 -7.77 -30.22
C TYR A 306 9.81 -8.78 -31.11
N SER A 307 10.59 -9.56 -31.88
CA SER A 307 10.04 -10.65 -32.70
C SER A 307 9.38 -11.76 -31.87
N LYS A 308 9.91 -12.10 -30.69
CA LYS A 308 9.32 -13.14 -29.82
C LYS A 308 8.05 -12.66 -29.12
N LEU A 309 7.99 -11.39 -28.76
CA LEU A 309 6.83 -10.77 -28.10
C LEU A 309 5.73 -10.34 -29.10
N ASP A 310 6.01 -10.43 -30.39
CA ASP A 310 5.15 -9.92 -31.48
C ASP A 310 4.82 -8.43 -31.32
N VAL A 311 5.88 -7.63 -31.10
CA VAL A 311 5.80 -6.18 -30.90
C VAL A 311 6.85 -5.46 -31.75
N THR A 312 6.58 -4.21 -32.08
CA THR A 312 7.43 -3.39 -32.95
C THR A 312 8.15 -2.27 -32.19
N SER A 313 7.73 -1.99 -30.94
CA SER A 313 8.26 -0.87 -30.16
C SER A 313 8.36 -1.17 -28.66
N GLU A 314 9.19 -0.37 -27.98
CA GLU A 314 9.34 -0.41 -26.52
C GLU A 314 8.05 0.03 -25.80
N ARG A 315 7.25 0.89 -26.45
CA ARG A 315 5.92 1.28 -25.98
C ARG A 315 4.95 0.10 -26.02
N GLU A 316 4.97 -0.71 -27.07
CA GLU A 316 4.14 -1.91 -27.18
C GLU A 316 4.55 -2.98 -26.17
N ILE A 317 5.85 -3.16 -25.90
CA ILE A 317 6.31 -4.01 -24.79
C ILE A 317 5.71 -3.56 -23.46
N THR A 318 5.81 -2.26 -23.18
CA THR A 318 5.28 -1.68 -21.96
C THR A 318 3.79 -1.96 -21.88
N SER A 319 3.04 -1.71 -22.96
CA SER A 319 1.60 -2.01 -23.05
C SER A 319 1.30 -3.50 -22.87
N LEU A 320 2.10 -4.42 -23.42
CA LEU A 320 1.91 -5.87 -23.30
C LEU A 320 2.12 -6.34 -21.85
N VAL A 321 3.19 -5.89 -21.22
CA VAL A 321 3.51 -6.21 -19.83
C VAL A 321 2.41 -5.69 -18.92
N PHE A 322 1.94 -4.47 -19.19
CA PHE A 322 0.81 -3.90 -18.51
C PHE A 322 -0.46 -4.68 -18.72
N ASP A 323 -0.84 -4.98 -19.96
CA ASP A 323 -1.98 -5.83 -20.27
C ASP A 323 -1.94 -7.14 -19.49
N ARG A 324 -0.76 -7.72 -19.24
CA ARG A 324 -0.63 -8.94 -18.42
C ARG A 324 -0.74 -8.70 -16.92
N ILE A 325 -0.21 -7.59 -16.42
CA ILE A 325 -0.46 -7.16 -15.03
C ILE A 325 -1.96 -6.92 -14.85
N PHE A 326 -2.64 -6.43 -15.88
CA PHE A 326 -4.00 -5.88 -15.84
C PHE A 326 -5.10 -6.85 -16.30
N LYS A 327 -4.79 -7.91 -17.07
CA LYS A 327 -5.74 -8.93 -17.56
C LYS A 327 -5.70 -10.26 -16.79
N ASP A 328 -5.00 -10.36 -15.66
CA ASP A 328 -5.05 -11.53 -14.75
C ASP A 328 -6.45 -11.77 -14.11
N ARG A 329 -7.53 -11.28 -14.75
CA ARG A 329 -8.94 -11.47 -14.41
C ARG A 329 -9.83 -11.58 -15.66
N VAL A 330 -9.69 -12.66 -16.43
CA VAL A 330 -10.84 -13.29 -17.12
C VAL A 330 -10.59 -14.80 -17.18
N SER A 331 -10.53 -15.45 -16.02
CA SER A 331 -10.60 -16.91 -15.88
C SER A 331 -10.91 -17.25 -14.43
N CYS A 332 -12.11 -16.87 -14.00
CA CYS A 332 -12.85 -17.62 -12.98
C CYS A 332 -13.99 -18.33 -13.72
#